data_AF-A0A961X9X8-F1
#
_entry.id   AF-A0A961X9X8-F1
#
_cell.length_a   1.000
_cell.length_b   1.000
_cell.length_c   1.000
_cell.angle_alpha   90.00
_cell.angle_beta   90.00
_cell.angle_gamma   90.00
#
_symmetry.space_group_name_H-M   'P 1'
#
loop_
_entity.id
_entity.type
_entity.pdbx_description
1 polymer ?
#
loop_
_entity_poly.entity_id
_entity_poly.type
_entity_poly.pdbx_seq_one_letter_code
_entity_poly.pdbx_strand_id
1 'polypeptide(L)'
;VTLSATGSGSGMLGLPGDFTPPSRFVRAAMFSQAATPNESADDAVFSAFHILNQFDIPKGSVVNDSVGGAIPETTEWTSVNDLQNLRWYFRTYQDQSIRMVDVKDAIEAAAGKIGVIEMEVAPQSVSNVSKDTKAMAAGTTGGN
;
A
#
# COMPACT_ATOMS: atom_id res chain seq x y z
N VAL A 1 -26.70 -27.55 -10.87
CA VAL A 1 -26.56 -26.34 -11.70
C VAL A 1 -25.19 -25.77 -11.40
N THR A 2 -24.28 -25.73 -12.38
CA THR A 2 -22.96 -25.11 -12.23
C THR A 2 -23.08 -23.69 -12.75
N LEU A 3 -22.95 -22.69 -11.87
CA LEU A 3 -23.03 -21.29 -12.26
C LEU A 3 -21.69 -20.86 -12.86
N SER A 4 -21.71 -20.39 -14.10
CA SER A 4 -20.54 -19.78 -14.73
C SER A 4 -20.20 -18.46 -14.05
N ALA A 5 -18.91 -18.11 -14.00
CA ALA A 5 -18.46 -16.82 -13.51
C ALA A 5 -19.12 -15.68 -14.31
N THR A 6 -19.59 -14.64 -13.60
CA THR A 6 -20.26 -13.47 -14.21
C THR A 6 -19.28 -12.48 -14.85
N GLY A 7 -17.98 -12.77 -14.81
CA GLY A 7 -16.91 -11.96 -15.36
C GLY A 7 -15.52 -12.46 -14.93
N SER A 8 -14.49 -11.72 -15.32
CA SER A 8 -13.12 -11.93 -14.81
C SER A 8 -13.06 -11.59 -13.31
N GLY A 9 -12.39 -12.42 -12.50
CA GLY A 9 -12.20 -12.18 -11.06
C GLY A 9 -12.55 -13.34 -10.13
N SER A 10 -13.12 -14.44 -10.64
CA SER A 10 -13.47 -15.62 -9.81
C SER A 10 -12.28 -16.50 -9.40
N GLY A 11 -11.05 -16.15 -9.78
CA GLY A 11 -9.85 -16.95 -9.49
C GLY A 11 -9.52 -17.09 -8.00
N MET A 12 -10.05 -16.21 -7.16
CA MET A 12 -9.92 -16.25 -5.69
C MET A 12 -11.29 -16.23 -4.98
N LEU A 13 -12.35 -16.73 -5.64
CA LEU A 13 -13.68 -16.78 -5.04
C LEU A 13 -13.66 -17.60 -3.74
N GLY A 14 -14.15 -17.01 -2.64
CA GLY A 14 -14.17 -17.64 -1.32
C GLY A 14 -12.98 -17.29 -0.41
N LEU A 15 -12.04 -16.46 -0.88
CA LEU A 15 -10.98 -15.90 -0.04
C LEU A 15 -11.60 -15.06 1.10
N PRO A 16 -11.17 -15.25 2.37
CA PRO A 16 -11.76 -14.53 3.49
C PRO A 16 -11.44 -13.04 3.40
N GLY A 17 -12.45 -12.18 3.54
CA GLY A 17 -12.35 -10.73 3.33
C GLY A 17 -12.29 -9.88 4.61
N ASP A 18 -12.46 -10.48 5.78
CA ASP A 18 -12.44 -9.76 7.06
C ASP A 18 -11.01 -9.39 7.53
N PHE A 19 -10.91 -8.56 8.56
CA PHE A 19 -9.63 -8.05 9.06
C PHE A 19 -8.97 -8.90 10.16
N THR A 20 -9.54 -10.08 10.50
CA THR A 20 -8.93 -10.93 11.52
C THR A 20 -7.51 -11.35 11.10
N PRO A 21 -6.60 -11.61 12.06
CA PRO A 21 -5.24 -12.02 11.74
C PRO A 21 -5.14 -13.24 10.81
N PRO A 22 -5.93 -14.33 10.98
CA PRO A 22 -5.91 -15.46 10.05
C PRO A 22 -6.34 -15.09 8.63
N SER A 23 -7.42 -14.31 8.48
CA SER A 23 -7.91 -13.89 7.16
C SER A 23 -6.91 -13.01 6.43
N ARG A 24 -6.26 -12.07 7.13
CA ARG A 24 -5.14 -11.29 6.59
C ARG A 24 -3.96 -12.18 6.19
N PHE A 25 -3.60 -13.17 7.00
CA PHE A 25 -2.51 -14.09 6.65
C PHE A 25 -2.81 -14.87 5.36
N VAL A 26 -4.00 -15.45 5.25
CA VAL A 26 -4.42 -16.22 4.06
C VAL A 26 -4.40 -15.33 2.81
N ARG A 27 -4.95 -14.11 2.89
CA ARG A 27 -4.90 -13.16 1.78
C ARG A 27 -3.46 -12.79 1.41
N ALA A 28 -2.59 -12.53 2.38
CA ALA A 28 -1.20 -12.14 2.14
C ALA A 28 -0.44 -13.24 1.40
N ALA A 29 -0.59 -14.49 1.84
CA ALA A 29 0.04 -15.64 1.19
C ALA A 29 -0.47 -15.90 -0.24
N MET A 30 -1.74 -15.60 -0.52
CA MET A 30 -2.31 -15.76 -1.86
C MET A 30 -1.88 -14.63 -2.81
N PHE A 31 -1.96 -13.38 -2.37
CA PHE A 31 -1.54 -12.23 -3.19
C PHE A 31 -0.04 -12.22 -3.46
N SER A 32 0.79 -12.64 -2.50
CA SER A 32 2.24 -12.71 -2.73
C SER A 32 2.61 -13.78 -3.76
N GLN A 33 1.92 -14.93 -3.78
CA GLN A 33 2.14 -15.98 -4.78
C GLN A 33 1.55 -15.65 -6.15
N ALA A 34 0.46 -14.87 -6.19
CA ALA A 34 -0.17 -14.44 -7.43
C ALA A 34 0.51 -13.21 -8.06
N ALA A 35 1.44 -12.57 -7.35
CA ALA A 35 2.14 -11.39 -7.83
C ALA A 35 2.97 -11.71 -9.08
N THR A 36 2.88 -10.85 -10.10
CA THR A 36 3.72 -10.96 -11.28
C THR A 36 5.16 -10.57 -10.94
N PRO A 37 6.17 -11.24 -11.53
CA PRO A 37 7.56 -10.80 -11.41
C PRO A 37 7.72 -9.35 -11.89
N ASN A 38 8.53 -8.57 -11.16
CA ASN A 38 8.82 -7.18 -11.49
C ASN A 38 10.21 -7.08 -12.14
N GLU A 39 10.39 -6.12 -13.05
CA GLU A 39 11.63 -5.95 -13.82
C GLU A 39 12.69 -5.14 -13.06
N SER A 40 12.27 -4.27 -12.14
CA SER A 40 13.15 -3.43 -11.34
C SER A 40 12.78 -3.45 -9.86
N ALA A 41 13.72 -2.99 -9.01
CA ALA A 41 13.48 -2.85 -7.58
C ALA A 41 12.38 -1.81 -7.29
N ASP A 42 12.35 -0.71 -8.03
CA ASP A 42 11.33 0.33 -7.85
C ASP A 42 9.93 -0.21 -8.20
N ASP A 43 9.80 -0.95 -9.31
CA ASP A 43 8.54 -1.61 -9.68
C ASP A 43 8.11 -2.64 -8.61
N ALA A 44 9.07 -3.40 -8.08
CA ALA A 44 8.79 -4.36 -7.01
C ALA A 44 8.29 -3.67 -5.73
N VAL A 45 8.87 -2.53 -5.37
CA VAL A 45 8.43 -1.73 -4.22
C VAL A 45 7.00 -1.21 -4.44
N PHE A 46 6.71 -0.62 -5.61
CA PHE A 46 5.36 -0.15 -5.91
C PHE A 46 4.33 -1.28 -5.94
N SER A 47 4.65 -2.41 -6.57
CA SER A 47 3.81 -3.61 -6.58
C SER A 47 3.56 -4.14 -5.17
N ALA A 48 4.57 -4.15 -4.29
CA ALA A 48 4.43 -4.55 -2.90
C ALA A 48 3.49 -3.61 -2.13
N PHE A 49 3.60 -2.29 -2.30
CA PHE A 49 2.63 -1.36 -1.71
C PHE A 49 1.22 -1.59 -2.22
N HIS A 50 1.03 -1.87 -3.52
CA HIS A 50 -0.28 -2.19 -4.07
C HIS A 50 -0.89 -3.46 -3.46
N ILE A 51 -0.09 -4.50 -3.23
CA ILE A 51 -0.53 -5.70 -2.50
C ILE A 51 -0.90 -5.33 -1.06
N LEU A 52 -0.06 -4.54 -0.39
CA LEU A 52 -0.25 -4.13 1.00
C LEU A 52 -1.50 -3.26 1.22
N ASN A 53 -1.98 -2.53 0.20
CA ASN A 53 -3.27 -1.83 0.24
C ASN A 53 -4.45 -2.74 0.62
N GLN A 54 -4.38 -4.04 0.30
CA GLN A 54 -5.44 -5.02 0.61
C GLN A 54 -5.54 -5.33 2.12
N PHE A 55 -4.62 -4.79 2.93
CA PHE A 55 -4.49 -5.01 4.36
C PHE A 55 -4.58 -3.72 5.17
N ASP A 56 -4.81 -2.57 4.51
CA ASP A 56 -5.06 -1.33 5.21
C ASP A 56 -6.37 -1.44 5.99
N ILE A 57 -6.30 -1.19 7.31
CA ILE A 57 -7.45 -1.12 8.20
C ILE A 57 -7.83 0.36 8.28
N PRO A 58 -8.89 0.81 7.58
CA PRO A 58 -9.36 2.17 7.72
C PRO A 58 -10.05 2.33 9.08
N LYS A 59 -9.97 3.55 9.62
CA LYS A 59 -10.51 3.86 10.94
C LYS A 59 -12.00 3.51 11.02
N GLY A 60 -12.34 2.68 11.99
CA GLY A 60 -13.72 2.26 12.28
C GLY A 60 -14.16 0.95 11.64
N SER A 61 -13.34 0.32 10.77
CA SER A 61 -13.63 -1.01 10.24
C SER A 61 -13.32 -2.16 11.22
N VAL A 62 -12.48 -1.89 12.21
CA VAL A 62 -12.14 -2.83 13.29
C VAL A 62 -12.20 -2.08 14.61
N VAL A 63 -12.79 -2.71 15.62
CA VAL A 63 -12.87 -2.19 16.99
C VAL A 63 -12.32 -3.27 17.90
N ASN A 64 -11.32 -2.91 18.68
CA ASN A 64 -10.76 -3.76 19.73
C ASN A 64 -11.48 -3.42 21.05
N ASP A 65 -12.09 -4.41 21.67
CA ASP A 65 -12.78 -4.32 22.96
C ASP A 65 -11.98 -4.95 24.12
N SER A 66 -10.81 -5.55 23.81
CA SER A 66 -10.00 -6.35 24.73
C SER A 66 -9.18 -5.50 25.71
N VAL A 67 -9.08 -4.19 25.47
CA VAL A 67 -8.22 -3.25 26.23
C VAL A 67 -9.00 -2.28 27.12
N GLY A 68 -10.25 -2.60 27.45
CA GLY A 68 -11.06 -1.82 28.40
C GLY A 68 -11.86 -0.67 27.78
N GLY A 69 -12.17 -0.78 26.49
CA GLY A 69 -13.01 0.17 25.74
C GLY A 69 -12.98 -0.17 24.25
N ALA A 70 -14.00 0.29 23.51
CA ALA A 70 -14.08 0.14 22.06
C ALA A 70 -13.08 1.10 21.37
N ILE A 71 -11.86 0.61 21.10
CA ILE A 71 -10.81 1.39 20.44
C ILE A 71 -10.80 1.01 18.94
N PRO A 72 -11.03 1.95 18.02
CA PRO A 72 -10.86 1.68 16.60
C PRO A 72 -9.40 1.32 16.29
N GLU A 73 -9.17 0.18 15.65
CA GLU A 73 -7.86 -0.16 15.11
C GLU A 73 -7.69 0.49 13.74
N THR A 74 -6.44 0.86 13.45
CA THR A 74 -6.06 1.50 12.19
C THR A 74 -4.68 1.01 11.77
N THR A 75 -4.43 0.91 10.46
CA THR A 75 -3.07 0.75 9.96
C THR A 75 -2.36 2.09 10.01
N GLU A 76 -1.56 2.32 11.06
CA GLU A 76 -0.87 3.60 11.30
C GLU A 76 0.23 3.89 10.25
N TRP A 77 0.92 2.86 9.80
CA TRP A 77 1.93 2.96 8.75
C TRP A 77 2.15 1.63 8.06
N THR A 78 2.62 1.71 6.82
CA THR A 78 2.94 0.56 5.96
C THR A 78 4.34 0.75 5.42
N SER A 79 5.17 -0.31 5.44
CA SER A 79 6.55 -0.27 4.96
C SER A 79 6.90 -1.40 4.01
N VAL A 80 7.83 -1.12 3.09
CA VAL A 80 8.45 -2.09 2.18
C VAL A 80 9.97 -1.94 2.30
N ASN A 81 10.69 -3.06 2.32
CA ASN A 81 12.14 -3.08 2.47
C ASN A 81 12.79 -3.61 1.19
N ASP A 82 13.60 -2.78 0.52
CA ASP A 82 14.52 -3.25 -0.51
C ASP A 82 15.86 -3.61 0.15
N LEU A 83 16.02 -4.91 0.39
CA LEU A 83 17.19 -5.44 1.08
C LEU A 83 18.45 -5.47 0.19
N GLN A 84 18.30 -5.42 -1.14
CA GLN A 84 19.43 -5.44 -2.06
C GLN A 84 20.07 -4.07 -2.16
N ASN A 85 19.26 -3.01 -2.25
CA ASN A 85 19.75 -1.63 -2.31
C ASN A 85 19.86 -0.96 -0.93
N LEU A 86 19.41 -1.64 0.14
CA LEU A 86 19.40 -1.12 1.52
C LEU A 86 18.55 0.14 1.68
N ARG A 87 17.33 0.08 1.16
CA ARG A 87 16.36 1.18 1.21
C ARG A 87 15.11 0.76 1.95
N TRP A 88 14.70 1.56 2.92
CA TRP A 88 13.47 1.37 3.68
C TRP A 88 12.42 2.37 3.21
N TYR A 89 11.31 1.86 2.70
CA TYR A 89 10.21 2.67 2.20
C TYR A 89 9.04 2.64 3.19
N PHE A 90 8.36 3.76 3.36
CA PHE A 90 7.20 3.84 4.23
C PHE A 90 6.19 4.89 3.75
N ARG A 91 4.94 4.68 4.13
CA ARG A 91 3.88 5.69 4.15
C ARG A 91 3.11 5.58 5.46
N THR A 92 2.37 6.61 5.82
CA THR A 92 1.65 6.66 7.09
C THR A 92 0.16 6.86 6.86
N TYR A 93 -0.65 6.70 7.91
CA TYR A 93 -2.08 6.88 7.81
C TYR A 93 -2.46 8.29 7.33
N GLN A 94 -1.78 9.33 7.83
CA GLN A 94 -2.07 10.72 7.46
C GLN A 94 -1.45 11.16 6.13
N ASP A 95 -0.43 10.44 5.66
CA ASP A 95 0.25 10.74 4.41
C ASP A 95 0.65 9.47 3.66
N GLN A 96 -0.08 9.22 2.58
CA GLN A 96 0.07 8.07 1.70
C GLN A 96 1.18 8.23 0.66
N SER A 97 1.90 9.37 0.66
CA SER A 97 3.11 9.51 -0.15
C SER A 97 4.18 8.52 0.33
N ILE A 98 4.74 7.76 -0.62
CA ILE A 98 5.83 6.83 -0.34
C ILE A 98 7.09 7.65 -0.13
N ARG A 99 7.66 7.53 1.07
CA ARG A 99 8.96 8.08 1.45
C ARG A 99 9.98 6.95 1.54
N MET A 100 11.25 7.29 1.34
CA MET A 100 12.35 6.35 1.33
C MET A 100 13.47 6.87 2.24
N VAL A 101 14.02 5.96 3.05
CA VAL A 101 15.25 6.16 3.80
C VAL A 101 16.33 5.30 3.15
N ASP A 102 17.32 5.95 2.55
CA ASP A 102 18.54 5.24 2.13
C ASP A 102 19.33 5.00 3.41
N VAL A 103 19.48 3.73 3.78
CA VAL A 103 20.03 3.36 5.09
C VAL A 103 21.49 3.78 5.19
N LYS A 104 22.24 3.82 4.07
CA LYS A 104 23.64 4.24 4.08
C LYS A 104 23.75 5.73 4.36
N ASP A 105 22.99 6.53 3.64
CA ASP A 105 22.96 7.98 3.82
C ASP A 105 22.48 8.36 5.23
N ALA A 106 21.48 7.65 5.75
CA ALA A 106 20.97 7.87 7.10
C ALA A 106 22.02 7.55 8.19
N ILE A 107 22.80 6.48 8.03
CA ILE A 107 23.89 6.12 8.95
C ILE A 107 25.02 7.16 8.88
N GLU A 108 25.38 7.60 7.67
CA GLU A 108 26.39 8.66 7.49
C GLU A 108 25.95 9.96 8.17
N ALA A 109 24.71 10.39 7.93
CA ALA A 109 24.12 11.58 8.56
C ALA A 109 24.07 11.47 10.10
N ALA A 110 23.87 10.27 10.64
CA ALA A 110 23.85 10.04 12.08
C ALA A 110 25.26 10.14 12.73
N ALA A 111 26.34 10.05 11.94
CA ALA A 111 27.72 10.26 12.38
C ALA A 111 28.11 9.49 13.66
N GLY A 112 27.72 8.21 13.73
CA GLY A 112 28.00 7.33 14.89
C GLY A 112 27.15 7.59 16.14
N LYS A 113 26.13 8.44 16.03
CA LYS A 113 25.13 8.72 17.09
C LYS A 113 23.79 8.07 16.73
N ILE A 114 22.84 8.12 17.66
CA ILE A 114 21.44 7.76 17.37
C ILE A 114 20.84 8.84 16.47
N GLY A 115 20.45 8.45 15.25
CA GLY A 115 19.66 9.28 14.34
C GLY A 115 18.16 9.04 14.52
N VAL A 116 17.35 10.08 14.34
CA VAL A 116 15.88 10.01 14.40
C VAL A 116 15.32 10.64 13.14
N ILE A 117 14.36 9.97 12.50
CA ILE A 117 13.60 10.47 11.36
C ILE A 117 12.14 10.51 11.80
N GLU A 118 11.54 11.71 11.81
CA GLU A 118 10.12 11.86 12.07
C GLU A 118 9.33 11.36 10.84
N MET A 119 8.44 10.38 11.06
CA MET A 119 7.67 9.76 9.97
C MET A 119 6.52 10.66 9.48
N GLU A 120 6.04 11.56 10.33
CA GLU A 120 4.95 12.48 10.06
C GLU A 120 5.32 13.87 10.56
N VAL A 121 5.56 14.80 9.62
CA VAL A 121 5.86 16.22 9.91
C VAL A 121 4.70 17.14 9.51
N ALA A 122 3.86 16.72 8.56
CA ALA A 122 2.68 17.45 8.12
C ALA A 122 1.64 16.49 7.50
N PRO A 123 0.35 16.86 7.46
CA PRO A 123 -0.65 16.13 6.71
C PRO A 123 -0.33 16.06 5.22
N GLN A 124 -0.87 15.05 4.52
CA GLN A 124 -0.71 14.93 3.07
C GLN A 124 -1.13 16.20 2.35
N SER A 125 -0.25 16.69 1.47
CA SER A 125 -0.60 17.79 0.58
C SER A 125 -1.58 17.34 -0.50
N VAL A 126 -2.59 18.18 -0.78
CA VAL A 126 -3.54 17.98 -1.88
C VAL A 126 -3.43 19.17 -2.81
N SER A 127 -3.01 18.93 -4.06
CA SER A 127 -2.93 19.95 -5.10
C SER A 127 -4.20 19.99 -5.94
N ASN A 128 -4.74 21.19 -6.16
CA ASN A 128 -5.84 21.38 -7.12
C ASN A 128 -5.26 21.46 -8.54
N VAL A 129 -5.37 20.36 -9.28
CA VAL A 129 -4.90 20.23 -10.68
C VAL A 129 -5.95 20.62 -11.72
N SER A 130 -7.09 21.22 -11.34
CA SER A 130 -8.14 21.59 -12.31
C SER A 130 -7.65 22.50 -13.43
N LYS A 131 -6.65 23.34 -13.16
CA LYS A 131 -6.05 24.23 -14.17
C LYS A 131 -5.11 23.51 -15.15
N ASP A 132 -4.72 22.27 -14.86
CA ASP A 132 -3.87 21.46 -15.74
C ASP A 132 -4.70 20.74 -16.82
N THR A 133 -6.02 20.94 -16.84
CA THR A 133 -6.93 20.35 -17.82
C THR A 133 -6.53 20.73 -19.25
N LYS A 134 -6.18 19.73 -20.04
CA LYS A 134 -5.93 19.88 -21.48
C LYS A 134 -7.19 19.50 -22.25
N ALA A 135 -7.62 20.37 -23.17
CA ALA A 135 -8.70 20.04 -24.09
C ALA A 135 -8.28 18.87 -24.99
N MET A 136 -9.01 17.77 -24.94
CA MET A 136 -8.83 16.65 -25.86
C MET A 136 -9.49 17.03 -27.19
N ALA A 137 -8.72 17.01 -28.29
CA ALA A 137 -9.33 17.09 -29.62
C ALA A 137 -10.27 15.89 -29.79
N ALA A 138 -11.48 16.13 -30.33
CA ALA A 138 -12.42 15.04 -30.63
C ALA A 138 -11.76 14.08 -31.63
N GLY A 139 -11.27 12.94 -31.13
CA GLY A 139 -10.68 11.90 -31.95
C GLY A 139 -11.75 11.23 -32.79
N THR A 140 -11.57 11.30 -34.11
CA THR A 140 -12.26 10.54 -35.14
C THR A 140 -12.37 9.07 -34.71
N THR A 141 -13.59 8.52 -34.73
CA THR A 141 -13.84 7.08 -34.66
C THR A 141 -13.14 6.39 -35.84
N GLY A 142 -11.93 5.88 -35.61
CA GLY A 142 -11.25 4.95 -36.50
C GLY A 142 -11.52 3.52 -36.04
N GLY A 143 -12.17 2.73 -36.90
CA GLY A 143 -12.48 1.34 -36.62
C GLY A 143 -11.25 0.44 -36.56
N ASN A 144 -11.38 -0.63 -35.77
CA ASN A 144 -11.26 -2.02 -36.21
C ASN A 144 -12.02 -2.91 -35.22
#